data_AF-A0A2W4UE98-F1
#
_entry.id   AF-A0A2W4UE98-F1
#
_cell.length_a   1.000
_cell.length_b   1.000
_cell.length_c   1.000
_cell.angle_alpha   90.00
_cell.angle_beta   90.00
_cell.angle_gamma   90.00
#
_symmetry.space_group_name_H-M   'P 1'
#
loop_
_entity.id
_entity.type
_entity.pdbx_description
1 polymer ?
#
loop_
_entity_poly.entity_id
_entity_poly.type
_entity_poly.pdbx_seq_one_letter_code
_entity_poly.pdbx_strand_id
1 'polypeptide(L)'
;MPMRRICEVADVQPAVLYSRIHFFHKQAIRFVVDRERALQERLSFQKLRIAVDRQDHTFNWASSADRRNTKLSATGSADCDSGYVFGIELDFDSARNPFEVDLHAREIGDYELTGPFRRYAQFFLPGDEELGKAVPAGVALAEEGTKLPASGLRIHAEYVLMGHFQFLRWLMPNVGAFDFYLDQEPNIRGAFLAACLDLVAQKRADAYFVRIGKELTIDERKLAVAHSETYLSGLKKQYPTLTRRQIAHEVMKQRYLQVRKSETNAANRWVTSILPHMGEPLKEVSCLTDWGDDDVDRIAGGMLSASLHPIDRFFMLLRRRVSLLERPIASASSGHRTWYGYSAYNPEIAQKIMGLFRVIYNYSMTGKDGRTPAMRLGLAEKPIPHKEILDFV
;
A
#
# COMPACT_ATOMS: atom_id res chain seq x y z
N MET A 1 11.64 -16.53 10.02
CA MET A 1 11.62 -17.50 11.15
C MET A 1 10.72 -16.93 12.24
N PRO A 2 9.93 -17.77 12.92
CA PRO A 2 9.15 -17.34 14.08
C PRO A 2 10.04 -16.74 15.17
N MET A 3 9.52 -15.74 15.90
CA MET A 3 10.28 -15.01 16.92
C MET A 3 10.85 -15.93 18.01
N ARG A 4 10.08 -16.92 18.48
CA ARG A 4 10.56 -17.92 19.44
C ARG A 4 11.76 -18.70 18.91
N ARG A 5 11.72 -19.11 17.64
CA ARG A 5 12.83 -19.82 17.00
C ARG A 5 14.06 -18.94 16.85
N ILE A 6 13.89 -17.63 16.62
CA ILE A 6 15.01 -16.67 16.63
C ILE A 6 15.65 -16.62 18.01
N CYS A 7 14.86 -16.53 19.08
CA CYS A 7 15.37 -16.57 20.46
C CYS A 7 16.15 -17.86 20.77
N GLU A 8 15.60 -19.02 20.38
CA GLU A 8 16.25 -20.33 20.58
C GLU A 8 17.59 -20.41 19.83
N VAL A 9 17.62 -20.05 18.54
CA VAL A 9 18.82 -20.18 17.71
C VAL A 9 19.90 -19.18 18.10
N ALA A 10 19.51 -17.97 18.48
CA ALA A 10 20.43 -16.93 18.90
C ALA A 10 20.79 -17.00 20.40
N ASP A 11 20.23 -17.96 21.15
CA ASP A 11 20.34 -18.10 22.61
C ASP A 11 20.11 -16.78 23.36
N VAL A 12 18.97 -16.14 23.10
CA VAL A 12 18.59 -14.87 23.72
C VAL A 12 17.18 -14.89 24.29
N GLN A 13 16.98 -14.13 25.36
CA GLN A 13 15.66 -13.89 25.92
C GLN A 13 14.82 -12.98 24.98
N PRO A 14 13.47 -13.11 24.97
CA PRO A 14 12.59 -12.28 24.14
C PRO A 14 12.80 -10.77 24.29
N ALA A 15 13.06 -10.29 25.51
CA ALA A 15 13.33 -8.87 25.78
C ALA A 15 14.58 -8.37 25.01
N VAL A 16 15.63 -9.20 24.95
CA VAL A 16 16.85 -8.89 24.20
C VAL A 16 16.55 -8.83 22.70
N LEU A 17 15.74 -9.76 22.18
CA LEU A 17 15.33 -9.74 20.78
C LEU A 17 14.54 -8.48 20.43
N TYR A 18 13.58 -8.06 21.26
CA TYR A 18 12.83 -6.82 21.04
C TYR A 18 13.71 -5.57 21.12
N SER A 19 14.64 -5.51 22.07
CA SER A 19 15.63 -4.43 22.15
C SER A 19 16.48 -4.37 20.88
N ARG A 20 16.91 -5.52 20.34
CA ARG A 20 17.67 -5.60 19.09
C ARG A 20 16.85 -5.15 17.89
N ILE A 21 15.58 -5.54 17.80
CA ILE A 21 14.67 -5.05 16.73
C ILE A 21 14.54 -3.53 16.78
N HIS A 22 14.38 -2.96 17.98
CA HIS A 22 14.32 -1.51 18.11
C HIS A 22 15.60 -0.84 17.63
N PHE A 23 16.77 -1.35 18.03
CA PHE A 23 18.05 -0.87 17.55
C PHE A 23 18.18 -0.98 16.02
N PHE A 24 17.91 -2.15 15.43
CA PHE A 24 17.99 -2.36 13.98
C PHE A 24 17.05 -1.45 13.21
N HIS A 25 15.82 -1.29 13.70
CA HIS A 25 14.86 -0.36 13.11
C HIS A 25 15.38 1.07 13.15
N LYS A 26 15.91 1.53 14.29
CA LYS A 26 16.46 2.88 14.42
C LYS A 26 17.60 3.13 13.44
N GLN A 27 18.52 2.17 13.28
CA GLN A 27 19.62 2.25 12.32
C GLN A 27 19.11 2.27 10.87
N ALA A 28 18.16 1.39 10.53
CA ALA A 28 17.55 1.34 9.21
C ALA A 28 16.82 2.66 8.86
N ILE A 29 16.12 3.28 9.82
CA ILE A 29 15.46 4.57 9.61
C ILE A 29 16.49 5.70 9.41
N ARG A 30 17.57 5.75 10.19
CA ARG A 30 18.64 6.74 9.98
C ARG A 30 19.25 6.63 8.59
N PHE A 31 19.59 5.40 8.20
CA PHE A 31 20.11 5.09 6.88
C PHE A 31 19.14 5.54 5.78
N VAL A 32 17.87 5.17 5.86
CA VAL A 32 16.91 5.45 4.78
C VAL A 32 16.61 6.95 4.68
N VAL A 33 16.50 7.65 5.80
CA VAL A 33 16.29 9.11 5.83
C VAL A 33 17.46 9.83 5.15
N ASP A 34 18.71 9.43 5.42
CA ASP A 34 19.88 10.00 4.76
C ASP A 34 19.84 9.78 3.24
N ARG A 35 19.57 8.54 2.80
CA ARG A 35 19.49 8.22 1.36
C ARG A 35 18.34 8.93 0.66
N GLU A 36 17.17 8.98 1.28
CA GLU A 36 15.96 9.57 0.71
C GLU A 36 15.99 11.10 0.66
N ARG A 37 16.91 11.79 1.37
CA ARG A 37 17.16 13.23 1.14
C ARG A 37 17.46 13.54 -0.32
N ALA A 38 18.10 12.61 -1.04
CA ALA A 38 18.34 12.77 -2.46
C ALA A 38 17.03 12.94 -3.27
N LEU A 39 15.90 12.38 -2.84
CA LEU A 39 14.59 12.58 -3.49
C LEU A 39 14.08 14.03 -3.35
N GLN A 40 14.44 14.69 -2.25
CA GLN A 40 14.06 16.07 -1.98
C GLN A 40 15.04 17.08 -2.61
N GLU A 41 16.32 16.76 -2.59
CA GLU A 41 17.38 17.74 -2.87
C GLU A 41 17.99 17.61 -4.27
N ARG A 42 18.08 16.40 -4.82
CA ARG A 42 18.94 16.12 -6.00
C ARG A 42 18.22 15.45 -7.17
N LEU A 43 17.35 14.50 -6.89
CA LEU A 43 16.65 13.73 -7.90
C LEU A 43 15.42 14.49 -8.38
N SER A 44 15.22 14.48 -9.70
CA SER A 44 14.07 15.07 -10.37
C SER A 44 13.52 14.06 -11.36
N PHE A 45 12.20 13.96 -11.45
CA PHE A 45 11.53 13.04 -12.36
C PHE A 45 10.50 13.79 -13.17
N GLN A 46 10.48 13.57 -14.49
CA GLN A 46 9.42 14.14 -15.33
C GLN A 46 8.04 13.58 -14.90
N LYS A 47 7.99 12.28 -14.63
CA LYS A 47 6.79 11.60 -14.16
C LYS A 47 7.17 10.42 -13.27
N LEU A 48 6.40 10.20 -12.20
CA LEU A 48 6.45 8.96 -11.41
C LEU A 48 5.11 8.24 -11.45
N ARG A 49 5.19 6.91 -11.43
CA ARG A 49 4.04 6.01 -11.49
C ARG A 49 3.99 5.22 -10.20
N ILE A 50 3.01 5.46 -9.35
CA ILE A 50 2.99 4.95 -7.99
C ILE A 50 1.79 4.04 -7.79
N ALA A 51 2.05 2.77 -7.53
CA ALA A 51 1.04 1.84 -7.06
C ALA A 51 0.83 2.04 -5.56
N VAL A 52 -0.42 2.23 -5.13
CA VAL A 52 -0.80 2.34 -3.72
C VAL A 52 -1.85 1.30 -3.42
N ASP A 53 -1.61 0.52 -2.39
CA ASP A 53 -2.51 -0.55 -1.96
C ASP A 53 -2.48 -0.70 -0.43
N ARG A 54 -3.52 -1.32 0.12
CA ARG A 54 -3.68 -1.55 1.55
C ARG A 54 -3.77 -3.05 1.83
N GLN A 55 -3.12 -3.47 2.90
CA GLN A 55 -3.19 -4.84 3.37
C GLN A 55 -3.67 -4.92 4.82
N ASP A 56 -4.67 -5.77 5.06
CA ASP A 56 -5.07 -6.17 6.40
C ASP A 56 -4.12 -7.18 7.05
N HIS A 57 -3.90 -6.98 8.35
CA HIS A 57 -3.15 -7.85 9.25
C HIS A 57 -3.93 -8.12 10.53
N THR A 58 -3.90 -9.37 11.00
CA THR A 58 -4.57 -9.78 12.24
C THR A 58 -3.56 -10.09 13.33
N PHE A 59 -3.75 -9.44 14.48
CA PHE A 59 -2.88 -9.50 15.65
C PHE A 59 -3.60 -10.22 16.79
N ASN A 60 -2.91 -11.21 17.39
CA ASN A 60 -3.38 -11.90 18.58
C ASN A 60 -3.05 -11.08 19.82
N TRP A 61 -3.67 -9.92 19.93
CA TRP A 61 -3.50 -9.03 21.07
C TRP A 61 -4.44 -9.47 22.21
N ALA A 62 -4.24 -10.68 22.75
CA ALA A 62 -5.12 -11.27 23.76
C ALA A 62 -4.62 -11.00 25.19
N SER A 63 -5.52 -10.56 26.07
CA SER A 63 -5.39 -10.85 27.50
C SER A 63 -6.10 -12.17 27.77
N SER A 64 -5.80 -12.86 28.88
CA SER A 64 -6.55 -14.06 29.26
C SER A 64 -8.06 -13.80 29.43
N ALA A 65 -8.44 -12.55 29.72
CA ALA A 65 -9.80 -12.07 29.90
C ALA A 65 -10.52 -11.75 28.57
N ASP A 66 -9.84 -11.21 27.55
CA ASP A 66 -10.42 -10.92 26.23
C ASP A 66 -9.56 -11.49 25.10
N ARG A 67 -10.10 -12.53 24.46
CA ARG A 67 -9.46 -13.31 23.38
C ARG A 67 -9.80 -12.82 21.97
N ARG A 68 -10.52 -11.71 21.80
CA ARG A 68 -10.76 -11.11 20.48
C ARG A 68 -9.44 -10.63 19.85
N ASN A 69 -9.36 -10.65 18.53
CA ASN A 69 -8.18 -10.19 17.79
C ASN A 69 -8.26 -8.70 17.48
N THR A 70 -7.11 -8.10 17.19
CA THR A 70 -7.04 -6.74 16.66
C THR A 70 -6.71 -6.81 15.18
N LYS A 71 -7.50 -6.13 14.34
CA LYS A 71 -7.25 -6.01 12.91
C LYS A 71 -6.70 -4.62 12.61
N LEU A 72 -5.54 -4.58 11.98
CA LEU A 72 -4.85 -3.35 11.58
C LEU A 72 -4.49 -3.45 10.09
N SER A 73 -4.43 -2.30 9.44
CA SER A 73 -4.19 -2.15 8.01
C SER A 73 -2.86 -1.46 7.77
N ALA A 74 -2.06 -2.02 6.86
CA ALA A 74 -0.85 -1.39 6.38
C ALA A 74 -1.10 -0.80 4.99
N THR A 75 -0.97 0.52 4.86
CA THR A 75 -0.94 1.21 3.57
C THR A 75 0.48 1.20 3.04
N GLY A 76 0.68 0.82 1.77
CA GLY A 76 2.00 0.82 1.15
C GLY A 76 1.98 1.47 -0.23
N SER A 77 3.13 1.97 -0.67
CA SER A 77 3.30 2.54 -2.01
C SER A 77 4.61 2.12 -2.65
N ALA A 78 4.57 1.85 -3.95
CA ALA A 78 5.74 1.48 -4.72
C ALA A 78 5.76 2.14 -6.11
N ASP A 79 6.95 2.57 -6.54
CA ASP A 79 7.17 3.03 -7.91
C ASP A 79 7.08 1.86 -8.91
N CYS A 80 6.37 2.07 -10.01
CA CYS A 80 6.09 1.03 -10.99
C CYS A 80 7.29 0.65 -11.85
N ASP A 81 8.28 1.53 -11.97
CA ASP A 81 9.44 1.31 -12.84
C ASP A 81 10.61 0.68 -12.08
N SER A 82 10.95 1.25 -10.94
CA SER A 82 12.05 0.78 -10.10
C SER A 82 11.63 -0.35 -9.16
N GLY A 83 10.34 -0.40 -8.79
CA GLY A 83 9.84 -1.22 -7.70
C GLY A 83 10.18 -0.66 -6.32
N TYR A 84 10.68 0.57 -6.20
CA TYR A 84 11.08 1.16 -4.92
C TYR A 84 9.85 1.40 -4.06
N VAL A 85 9.87 0.92 -2.82
CA VAL A 85 8.77 1.08 -1.87
C VAL A 85 9.02 2.31 -1.02
N PHE A 86 8.21 3.35 -1.19
CA PHE A 86 8.38 4.62 -0.48
C PHE A 86 7.90 4.55 0.98
N GLY A 87 6.79 3.85 1.22
CA GLY A 87 6.16 3.78 2.53
C GLY A 87 5.50 2.43 2.81
N ILE A 88 5.43 2.08 4.10
CA ILE A 88 4.56 1.03 4.64
C ILE A 88 4.12 1.45 6.05
N GLU A 89 2.92 1.98 6.13
CA GLU A 89 2.37 2.65 7.31
C GLU A 89 1.21 1.82 7.86
N LEU A 90 1.39 1.26 9.05
CA LEU A 90 0.31 0.58 9.78
C LEU A 90 -0.58 1.62 10.46
N ASP A 91 -1.89 1.41 10.46
CA ASP A 91 -2.93 2.25 11.09
C ASP A 91 -2.91 2.19 12.64
N PHE A 92 -1.74 2.42 13.22
CA PHE A 92 -1.46 2.27 14.64
C PHE A 92 -0.43 3.32 15.13
N ASP A 93 -0.71 3.98 16.24
CA ASP A 93 0.21 4.86 16.95
C ASP A 93 0.66 4.20 18.26
N SER A 94 1.91 3.73 18.29
CA SER A 94 2.50 3.10 19.47
C SER A 94 2.93 4.09 20.56
N ALA A 95 3.02 5.39 20.26
CA ALA A 95 3.58 6.39 21.16
C ALA A 95 2.57 6.94 22.17
N ARG A 96 1.27 6.67 21.98
CA ARG A 96 0.18 7.23 22.81
C ARG A 96 -0.45 6.18 23.70
N ASN A 97 -0.81 6.59 24.91
CA ASN A 97 -1.60 5.78 25.82
C ASN A 97 -3.10 5.95 25.51
N PRO A 98 -3.85 4.88 25.21
CA PRO A 98 -5.28 4.98 24.93
C PRO A 98 -6.09 5.60 26.07
N PHE A 99 -5.80 5.26 27.32
CA PHE A 99 -6.55 5.74 28.47
C PHE A 99 -6.35 7.23 28.71
N GLU A 100 -5.13 7.73 28.54
CA GLU A 100 -4.84 9.17 28.70
C GLU A 100 -5.53 10.01 27.63
N VAL A 101 -5.52 9.52 26.38
CA VAL A 101 -6.17 10.21 25.26
C VAL A 101 -7.69 10.17 25.40
N ASP A 102 -8.25 9.03 25.79
CA ASP A 102 -9.68 8.83 26.02
C ASP A 102 -10.20 9.68 27.20
N LEU A 103 -9.43 9.78 28.28
CA LEU A 103 -9.75 10.65 29.41
C LEU A 103 -9.78 12.13 28.97
N HIS A 104 -8.74 12.59 28.29
CA HIS A 104 -8.70 13.97 27.80
C HIS A 104 -9.82 14.25 26.77
N ALA A 105 -10.18 13.29 25.92
CA ALA A 105 -11.31 13.39 25.01
C ALA A 105 -12.64 13.61 25.75
N ARG A 106 -12.86 12.93 26.89
CA ARG A 106 -14.03 13.17 27.75
C ARG A 106 -13.99 14.57 28.37
N GLU A 107 -12.84 15.00 28.88
CA GLU A 107 -12.67 16.31 29.54
C GLU A 107 -12.97 17.49 28.61
N ILE A 108 -12.56 17.41 27.34
CA ILE A 108 -12.78 18.48 26.35
C ILE A 108 -14.12 18.37 25.60
N GLY A 109 -14.95 17.38 25.94
CA GLY A 109 -16.25 17.19 25.29
C GLY A 109 -16.18 16.64 23.86
N ASP A 110 -15.11 15.95 23.45
CA ASP A 110 -14.99 15.38 22.09
C ASP A 110 -16.17 14.45 21.77
N TYR A 111 -16.66 13.71 22.77
CA TYR A 111 -17.81 12.83 22.59
C TYR A 111 -19.13 13.57 22.36
N GLU A 112 -19.22 14.86 22.62
CA GLU A 112 -20.40 15.69 22.33
C GLU A 112 -20.42 16.16 20.88
N LEU A 113 -19.26 16.14 20.20
CA LEU A 113 -19.09 16.56 18.82
C LEU A 113 -19.30 15.40 17.83
N THR A 114 -19.63 15.73 16.58
CA THR A 114 -19.57 14.76 15.48
C THR A 114 -18.11 14.49 15.12
N GLY A 115 -17.83 13.27 14.62
CA GLY A 115 -16.47 12.74 14.41
C GLY A 115 -15.47 13.74 13.81
N PRO A 116 -15.77 14.39 12.68
CA PRO A 116 -14.83 15.32 12.02
C PRO A 116 -14.45 16.57 12.83
N PHE A 117 -15.23 16.96 13.84
CA PHE A 117 -14.96 18.14 14.66
C PHE A 117 -14.23 17.83 15.97
N ARG A 118 -13.95 16.54 16.24
CA ARG A 118 -13.23 16.10 17.43
C ARG A 118 -11.74 16.43 17.35
N ARG A 119 -11.13 16.71 18.50
CA ARG A 119 -9.66 16.86 18.62
C ARG A 119 -8.94 15.55 18.28
N TYR A 120 -9.52 14.41 18.64
CA TYR A 120 -8.98 13.08 18.41
C TYR A 120 -9.71 12.30 17.31
N ALA A 121 -10.29 13.00 16.33
CA ALA A 121 -11.07 12.43 15.22
C ALA A 121 -10.34 11.32 14.42
N GLN A 122 -9.01 11.29 14.47
CA GLN A 122 -8.18 10.30 13.79
C GLN A 122 -8.06 8.97 14.53
N PHE A 123 -8.44 8.89 15.79
CA PHE A 123 -8.29 7.68 16.61
C PHE A 123 -9.63 7.01 16.88
N PHE A 124 -9.60 5.69 16.91
CA PHE A 124 -10.67 4.93 17.58
C PHE A 124 -10.40 4.96 19.09
N LEU A 125 -11.35 5.50 19.86
CA LEU A 125 -11.21 5.61 21.31
C LEU A 125 -12.09 4.60 22.05
N PRO A 126 -11.68 4.09 23.22
CA PRO A 126 -12.51 3.23 24.06
C PRO A 126 -13.92 3.77 24.31
N GLY A 127 -14.07 5.07 24.56
CA GLY A 127 -15.37 5.71 24.76
C GLY A 127 -16.31 5.62 23.56
N ASP A 128 -15.81 5.40 22.34
CA ASP A 128 -16.66 5.17 21.16
C ASP A 128 -17.37 3.81 21.21
N GLU A 129 -16.74 2.77 21.81
CA GLU A 129 -17.39 1.48 22.06
C GLU A 129 -18.42 1.58 23.19
N GLU A 130 -18.11 2.31 24.26
CA GLU A 130 -18.96 2.45 25.46
C GLU A 130 -20.25 3.23 25.20
N LEU A 131 -20.17 4.31 24.42
CA LEU A 131 -21.30 5.21 24.19
C LEU A 131 -22.33 4.64 23.19
N GLY A 132 -22.10 3.44 22.64
CA GLY A 132 -22.99 2.79 21.68
C GLY A 132 -23.29 3.67 20.45
N LYS A 133 -22.49 4.71 20.20
CA LYS A 133 -22.74 5.64 19.10
C LYS A 133 -22.56 4.86 17.82
N ALA A 134 -23.65 4.76 17.06
CA ALA A 134 -23.68 4.19 15.73
C ALA A 134 -22.51 4.75 14.95
N VAL A 135 -21.53 3.89 14.72
CA VAL A 135 -20.41 4.16 13.85
C VAL A 135 -21.01 4.65 12.52
N PRO A 136 -20.48 5.73 11.91
CA PRO A 136 -20.94 6.17 10.61
C PRO A 136 -21.04 4.96 9.68
N ALA A 137 -22.17 4.83 8.96
CA ALA A 137 -22.40 3.70 8.07
C ALA A 137 -21.18 3.49 7.15
N GLY A 138 -20.50 2.35 7.29
CA GLY A 138 -19.29 2.01 6.53
C GLY A 138 -17.96 2.07 7.30
N VAL A 139 -17.94 2.63 8.51
CA VAL A 139 -16.78 2.57 9.41
C VAL A 139 -17.09 1.50 10.45
N ALA A 140 -16.42 0.35 10.41
CA ALA A 140 -16.56 -0.64 11.48
C ALA A 140 -15.62 -0.24 12.64
N LEU A 141 -16.16 0.02 13.85
CA LEU A 141 -15.38 0.20 15.10
C LEU A 141 -14.33 -0.91 15.28
N ALA A 142 -14.71 -2.08 14.78
CA ALA A 142 -13.99 -3.33 14.76
C ALA A 142 -14.87 -4.19 13.82
N GLU A 143 -14.29 -4.94 12.88
CA GLU A 143 -15.09 -6.02 12.27
C GLU A 143 -15.66 -6.88 13.39
N GLU A 144 -16.89 -7.38 13.23
CA GLU A 144 -17.58 -8.15 14.27
C GLU A 144 -16.65 -9.27 14.81
N GLY A 145 -16.37 -9.23 16.12
CA GLY A 145 -15.39 -10.13 16.76
C GLY A 145 -13.95 -9.62 16.89
N THR A 146 -13.67 -8.37 16.51
CA THR A 146 -12.38 -7.70 16.77
C THR A 146 -12.45 -6.69 17.93
N LYS A 147 -11.30 -6.19 18.40
CA LYS A 147 -11.18 -5.19 19.47
C LYS A 147 -10.04 -4.20 19.22
N LEU A 148 -10.10 -3.05 19.89
CA LEU A 148 -9.01 -2.08 19.92
C LEU A 148 -7.73 -2.64 20.60
N PRO A 149 -6.54 -2.15 20.22
CA PRO A 149 -5.30 -2.47 20.92
C PRO A 149 -5.37 -2.04 22.40
N ALA A 150 -4.81 -2.84 23.31
CA ALA A 150 -4.75 -2.47 24.74
C ALA A 150 -3.62 -1.46 25.05
N SER A 151 -2.66 -1.30 24.15
CA SER A 151 -1.64 -0.25 24.21
C SER A 151 -1.41 0.32 22.82
N GLY A 152 -1.16 1.62 22.72
CA GLY A 152 -1.16 2.34 21.45
C GLY A 152 -2.58 2.52 20.90
N LEU A 153 -2.75 3.50 20.02
CA LEU A 153 -4.05 3.86 19.46
C LEU A 153 -4.19 3.33 18.03
N ARG A 154 -5.37 2.81 17.69
CA ARG A 154 -5.71 2.54 16.30
C ARG A 154 -6.10 3.83 15.60
N ILE A 155 -5.57 4.05 14.41
CA ILE A 155 -5.86 5.21 13.57
C ILE A 155 -6.92 4.81 12.54
N HIS A 156 -7.84 5.72 12.22
CA HIS A 156 -8.73 5.58 11.07
C HIS A 156 -7.92 5.45 9.77
N ALA A 157 -8.21 4.43 8.96
CA ALA A 157 -7.46 4.12 7.75
C ALA A 157 -7.46 5.28 6.74
N GLU A 158 -8.53 6.08 6.72
CA GLU A 158 -8.68 7.28 5.90
C GLU A 158 -7.61 8.33 6.23
N TYR A 159 -7.31 8.55 7.51
CA TYR A 159 -6.26 9.49 7.94
C TYR A 159 -4.88 8.98 7.56
N VAL A 160 -4.64 7.67 7.66
CA VAL A 160 -3.37 7.05 7.23
C VAL A 160 -3.20 7.21 5.72
N LEU A 161 -4.24 6.96 4.93
CA LEU A 161 -4.21 7.13 3.48
C LEU A 161 -3.97 8.60 3.10
N MET A 162 -4.68 9.54 3.72
CA MET A 162 -4.47 10.97 3.48
C MET A 162 -3.05 11.40 3.82
N GLY A 163 -2.55 11.00 5.00
CA GLY A 163 -1.18 11.25 5.44
C GLY A 163 -0.15 10.62 4.51
N HIS A 164 -0.42 9.43 3.98
CA HIS A 164 0.45 8.73 3.04
C HIS A 164 0.62 9.48 1.72
N PHE A 165 -0.48 9.94 1.12
CA PHE A 165 -0.41 10.75 -0.10
C PHE A 165 0.30 12.08 0.14
N GLN A 166 0.06 12.74 1.29
CA GLN A 166 0.80 13.95 1.66
C GLN A 166 2.30 13.67 1.85
N PHE A 167 2.65 12.55 2.48
CA PHE A 167 4.03 12.11 2.64
C PHE A 167 4.73 11.91 1.29
N LEU A 168 4.08 11.23 0.33
CA LEU A 168 4.65 11.02 -1.00
C LEU A 168 4.91 12.33 -1.73
N ARG A 169 4.01 13.31 -1.61
CA ARG A 169 4.20 14.65 -2.16
C ARG A 169 5.38 15.38 -1.52
N TRP A 170 5.47 15.33 -0.18
CA TRP A 170 6.55 15.95 0.58
C TRP A 170 7.92 15.30 0.30
N LEU A 171 7.94 13.98 0.11
CA LEU A 171 9.16 13.24 -0.16
C LEU A 171 9.74 13.56 -1.56
N MET A 172 8.89 13.90 -2.52
CA MET A 172 9.26 14.03 -3.93
C MET A 172 8.77 15.36 -4.55
N PRO A 173 9.28 16.51 -4.06
CA PRO A 173 8.83 17.84 -4.52
C PRO A 173 9.18 18.12 -5.99
N ASN A 174 10.25 17.50 -6.50
CA ASN A 174 10.81 17.74 -7.84
C ASN A 174 10.25 16.80 -8.92
N VAL A 175 9.02 16.32 -8.74
CA VAL A 175 8.33 15.47 -9.71
C VAL A 175 7.40 16.33 -10.57
N GLY A 176 7.56 16.26 -11.90
CA GLY A 176 6.74 17.00 -12.85
C GLY A 176 5.27 16.59 -12.78
N ALA A 177 4.99 15.28 -12.84
CA ALA A 177 3.65 14.72 -12.70
C ALA A 177 3.63 13.34 -12.02
N PHE A 178 2.49 12.96 -11.45
CA PHE A 178 2.26 11.65 -10.84
C PHE A 178 1.11 10.92 -11.53
N ASP A 179 1.27 9.62 -11.77
CA ASP A 179 0.14 8.72 -12.03
C ASP A 179 0.04 7.76 -10.83
N PHE A 180 -1.06 7.81 -10.11
CA PHE A 180 -1.35 6.91 -8.99
C PHE A 180 -2.26 5.76 -9.44
N TYR A 181 -1.90 4.53 -9.08
CA TYR A 181 -2.67 3.33 -9.37
C TYR A 181 -3.18 2.73 -8.07
N LEU A 182 -4.50 2.56 -7.99
CA LEU A 182 -5.22 2.26 -6.75
C LEU A 182 -6.10 1.01 -6.94
N ASP A 183 -6.27 0.17 -5.92
CA ASP A 183 -7.36 -0.84 -5.92
C ASP A 183 -8.72 -0.14 -5.72
N GLN A 184 -9.82 -0.83 -5.98
CA GLN A 184 -11.20 -0.32 -5.90
C GLN A 184 -11.72 -0.16 -4.47
N GLU A 185 -10.92 0.44 -3.59
CA GLU A 185 -11.35 0.73 -2.23
C GLU A 185 -12.06 2.09 -2.16
N PRO A 186 -13.27 2.20 -1.60
CA PRO A 186 -14.01 3.48 -1.55
C PRO A 186 -13.22 4.62 -0.90
N ASN A 187 -12.44 4.30 0.14
CA ASN A 187 -11.70 5.26 0.95
C ASN A 187 -10.45 5.82 0.26
N ILE A 188 -9.79 5.04 -0.61
CA ILE A 188 -8.52 5.46 -1.22
C ILE A 188 -8.71 6.62 -2.19
N ARG A 189 -9.84 6.63 -2.92
CA ARG A 189 -10.18 7.74 -3.82
C ARG A 189 -10.42 9.03 -3.04
N GLY A 190 -11.19 8.97 -1.97
CA GLY A 190 -11.47 10.14 -1.11
C GLY A 190 -10.19 10.71 -0.52
N ALA A 191 -9.33 9.83 0.03
CA ALA A 191 -8.05 10.22 0.59
C ALA A 191 -7.09 10.82 -0.46
N PHE A 192 -7.01 10.22 -1.65
CA PHE A 192 -6.21 10.76 -2.76
C PHE A 192 -6.68 12.16 -3.15
N LEU A 193 -7.98 12.35 -3.38
CA LEU A 193 -8.52 13.65 -3.77
C LEU A 193 -8.31 14.69 -2.68
N ALA A 194 -8.53 14.34 -1.41
CA ALA A 194 -8.27 15.24 -0.29
C ALA A 194 -6.80 15.66 -0.19
N ALA A 195 -5.87 14.76 -0.51
CA ALA A 195 -4.44 14.99 -0.43
C ALA A 195 -3.81 15.58 -1.70
N CYS A 196 -4.44 15.50 -2.87
CA CYS A 196 -3.82 15.82 -4.17
C CYS A 196 -4.68 16.70 -5.08
N LEU A 197 -5.79 17.27 -4.61
CA LEU A 197 -6.74 18.05 -5.45
C LEU A 197 -6.06 19.17 -6.24
N ASP A 198 -5.11 19.87 -5.64
CA ASP A 198 -4.36 20.95 -6.27
C ASP A 198 -3.50 20.45 -7.44
N LEU A 199 -2.85 19.29 -7.28
CA LEU A 199 -2.07 18.67 -8.35
C LEU A 199 -2.96 18.14 -9.48
N VAL A 200 -4.13 17.59 -9.15
CA VAL A 200 -5.13 17.17 -10.14
C VAL A 200 -5.63 18.36 -10.95
N ALA A 201 -5.94 19.48 -10.28
CA ALA A 201 -6.37 20.71 -10.95
C ALA A 201 -5.29 21.28 -11.89
N GLN A 202 -4.02 21.12 -11.54
CA GLN A 202 -2.87 21.51 -12.36
C GLN A 202 -2.51 20.49 -13.46
N LYS A 203 -3.26 19.38 -13.58
CA LYS A 203 -2.94 18.25 -14.48
C LYS A 203 -1.55 17.65 -14.23
N ARG A 204 -1.09 17.74 -12.98
CA ARG A 204 0.17 17.17 -12.47
C ARG A 204 -0.04 15.90 -11.65
N ALA A 205 -1.28 15.48 -11.41
CA ALA A 205 -1.57 14.19 -10.81
C ALA A 205 -2.81 13.56 -11.43
N ASP A 206 -2.71 12.28 -11.77
CA ASP A 206 -3.84 11.45 -12.17
C ASP A 206 -3.97 10.26 -11.24
N ALA A 207 -5.20 9.80 -11.02
CA ALA A 207 -5.46 8.56 -10.32
C ALA A 207 -6.25 7.60 -11.20
N TYR A 208 -5.87 6.33 -11.15
CA TYR A 208 -6.54 5.27 -11.87
C TYR A 208 -6.88 4.12 -10.94
N PHE A 209 -8.12 3.66 -10.99
CA PHE A 209 -8.44 2.36 -10.41
C PHE A 209 -7.96 1.25 -11.34
N VAL A 210 -7.45 0.19 -10.73
CA VAL A 210 -6.99 -1.02 -11.43
C VAL A 210 -7.79 -2.22 -10.90
N ARG A 211 -8.36 -3.00 -11.83
CA ARG A 211 -8.98 -4.30 -11.55
C ARG A 211 -8.22 -5.38 -12.27
N ILE A 212 -8.08 -6.55 -11.65
CA ILE A 212 -7.48 -7.74 -12.27
C ILE A 212 -8.40 -8.95 -12.09
N GLY A 213 -8.31 -9.92 -13.00
CA GLY A 213 -8.99 -11.21 -12.85
C GLY A 213 -8.37 -12.03 -11.72
N LYS A 214 -8.88 -11.85 -10.48
CA LYS A 214 -8.33 -12.49 -9.27
C LYS A 214 -8.64 -14.00 -9.24
N GLU A 215 -9.79 -14.44 -9.77
CA GLU A 215 -10.31 -15.81 -9.70
C GLU A 215 -10.03 -16.66 -10.95
N LEU A 216 -8.82 -16.57 -11.50
CA LEU A 216 -8.41 -17.38 -12.65
C LEU A 216 -7.43 -18.47 -12.23
N THR A 217 -7.66 -19.70 -12.72
CA THR A 217 -6.72 -20.81 -12.69
C THR A 217 -5.45 -20.48 -13.48
N ILE A 218 -4.36 -21.23 -13.25
CA ILE A 218 -3.09 -21.00 -13.97
C ILE A 218 -3.28 -21.12 -15.49
N ASP A 219 -4.12 -22.05 -15.94
CA ASP A 219 -4.33 -22.28 -17.38
C ASP A 219 -5.21 -21.20 -18.01
N GLU A 220 -6.25 -20.73 -17.31
CA GLU A 220 -7.04 -19.57 -17.76
C GLU A 220 -6.18 -18.29 -17.83
N ARG A 221 -5.25 -18.09 -16.88
CA ARG A 221 -4.30 -16.98 -16.93
C ARG A 221 -3.40 -17.05 -18.16
N LYS A 222 -2.84 -18.22 -18.45
CA LYS A 222 -2.01 -18.44 -19.64
C LYS A 222 -2.82 -18.20 -20.92
N LEU A 223 -4.06 -18.66 -20.96
CA LEU A 223 -4.96 -18.46 -22.10
C LEU A 223 -5.26 -16.97 -22.33
N ALA A 224 -5.60 -16.22 -21.28
CA ALA A 224 -5.86 -14.78 -21.37
C ALA A 224 -4.61 -14.01 -21.87
N VAL A 225 -3.43 -14.39 -21.39
CA VAL A 225 -2.15 -13.83 -21.85
C VAL A 225 -1.89 -14.18 -23.32
N ALA A 226 -2.08 -15.43 -23.71
CA ALA A 226 -1.88 -15.89 -25.09
C ALA A 226 -2.85 -15.19 -26.07
N HIS A 227 -4.10 -15.00 -25.68
CA HIS A 227 -5.09 -14.26 -26.46
C HIS A 227 -4.66 -12.80 -26.69
N SER A 228 -4.24 -12.12 -25.62
CA SER A 228 -3.75 -10.73 -25.70
C SER A 228 -2.49 -10.62 -26.57
N GLU A 229 -1.57 -11.58 -26.44
CA GLU A 229 -0.34 -11.64 -27.23
C GLU A 229 -0.62 -11.88 -28.73
N THR A 230 -1.59 -12.75 -29.03
CA THR A 230 -2.02 -13.04 -30.40
C THR A 230 -2.65 -11.80 -31.05
N TYR A 231 -3.54 -11.13 -30.33
CA TYR A 231 -4.19 -9.91 -30.80
C TYR A 231 -3.17 -8.79 -31.07
N LEU A 232 -2.25 -8.52 -30.13
CA LEU A 232 -1.23 -7.49 -30.27
C LEU A 232 -0.23 -7.83 -31.40
N SER A 233 0.13 -9.10 -31.56
CA SER A 233 0.98 -9.57 -32.67
C SER A 233 0.30 -9.42 -34.04
N GLY A 234 -1.01 -9.67 -34.12
CA GLY A 234 -1.81 -9.42 -35.32
C GLY A 234 -1.79 -7.94 -35.72
N LEU A 235 -2.03 -7.04 -34.77
CA LEU A 235 -1.94 -5.60 -35.02
C LEU A 235 -0.53 -5.16 -35.43
N LYS A 236 0.52 -5.74 -34.83
CA LYS A 236 1.90 -5.43 -35.20
C LYS A 236 2.24 -5.86 -36.64
N LYS A 237 1.62 -6.92 -37.16
CA LYS A 237 1.74 -7.30 -38.58
C LYS A 237 1.03 -6.30 -39.49
N GLN A 238 -0.12 -5.78 -39.08
CA GLN A 238 -0.88 -4.77 -39.83
C GLN A 238 -0.20 -3.39 -39.83
N TYR A 239 0.45 -3.02 -38.73
CA TYR A 239 1.14 -1.74 -38.55
C TYR A 239 2.64 -1.94 -38.28
N PRO A 240 3.42 -2.40 -39.27
CA PRO A 240 4.81 -2.82 -39.06
C PRO A 240 5.75 -1.68 -38.65
N THR A 241 5.44 -0.43 -38.99
CA THR A 241 6.24 0.76 -38.66
C THR A 241 6.10 1.21 -37.20
N LEU A 242 5.00 0.87 -36.52
CA LEU A 242 4.73 1.30 -35.15
C LEU A 242 5.28 0.31 -34.12
N THR A 243 5.85 0.79 -33.02
CA THR A 243 6.27 -0.08 -31.90
C THR A 243 5.05 -0.75 -31.24
N ARG A 244 5.27 -1.88 -30.56
CA ARG A 244 4.21 -2.56 -29.79
C ARG A 244 3.53 -1.63 -28.78
N ARG A 245 4.30 -0.74 -28.15
CA ARG A 245 3.77 0.22 -27.18
C ARG A 245 2.93 1.31 -27.84
N GLN A 246 3.32 1.82 -29.00
CA GLN A 246 2.52 2.80 -29.76
C GLN A 246 1.19 2.20 -30.22
N ILE A 247 1.22 0.95 -30.73
CA ILE A 247 -0.01 0.23 -31.11
C ILE A 247 -0.92 0.06 -29.90
N ALA A 248 -0.37 -0.40 -28.78
CA ALA A 248 -1.14 -0.59 -27.56
C ALA A 248 -1.73 0.72 -27.03
N HIS A 249 -0.97 1.82 -27.10
CA HIS A 249 -1.44 3.15 -26.72
C HIS A 249 -2.62 3.61 -27.58
N GLU A 250 -2.52 3.49 -28.91
CA GLU A 250 -3.61 3.87 -29.81
C GLU A 250 -4.87 3.02 -29.57
N VAL A 251 -4.72 1.71 -29.33
CA VAL A 251 -5.88 0.86 -29.00
C VAL A 251 -6.52 1.29 -27.67
N MET A 252 -5.72 1.57 -26.64
CA MET A 252 -6.24 2.04 -25.36
C MET A 252 -6.96 3.39 -25.50
N LYS A 253 -6.41 4.31 -26.30
CA LYS A 253 -7.01 5.60 -26.63
C LYS A 253 -8.37 5.44 -27.29
N GLN A 254 -8.47 4.61 -28.33
CA GLN A 254 -9.74 4.38 -29.03
C GLN A 254 -10.79 3.74 -28.13
N ARG A 255 -10.41 2.74 -27.32
CA ARG A 255 -11.32 2.13 -26.33
C ARG A 255 -11.82 3.15 -25.32
N TYR A 256 -10.93 4.00 -24.81
CA TYR A 256 -11.30 5.03 -23.85
C TYR A 256 -12.24 6.08 -24.45
N LEU A 257 -12.00 6.53 -25.68
CA LEU A 257 -12.90 7.46 -26.39
C LEU A 257 -14.31 6.90 -26.54
N GLN A 258 -14.45 5.59 -26.78
CA GLN A 258 -15.75 4.93 -26.86
C GLN A 258 -16.46 4.96 -25.51
N VAL A 259 -15.78 4.56 -24.45
CA VAL A 259 -16.36 4.50 -23.09
C VAL A 259 -16.69 5.90 -22.56
N ARG A 260 -15.85 6.90 -22.83
CA ARG A 260 -16.08 8.31 -22.44
C ARG A 260 -17.35 8.90 -23.04
N LYS A 261 -17.76 8.44 -24.25
CA LYS A 261 -19.02 8.87 -24.90
C LYS A 261 -20.26 8.24 -24.26
N SER A 262 -20.16 7.01 -23.77
CA SER A 262 -21.30 6.26 -23.23
C SER A 262 -21.46 6.40 -21.71
N GLU A 263 -20.40 6.73 -20.98
CA GLU A 263 -20.40 6.81 -19.51
C GLU A 263 -19.97 8.21 -19.03
N THR A 264 -20.87 8.86 -18.29
CA THR A 264 -20.68 10.22 -17.76
C THR A 264 -19.84 10.23 -16.49
N ASN A 265 -19.89 9.17 -15.68
CA ASN A 265 -19.10 9.06 -14.46
C ASN A 265 -17.70 8.49 -14.77
N ALA A 266 -16.67 9.32 -14.61
CA ALA A 266 -15.28 8.94 -14.86
C ALA A 266 -14.87 7.64 -14.14
N ALA A 267 -15.34 7.41 -12.91
CA ALA A 267 -15.00 6.21 -12.13
C ALA A 267 -15.53 4.91 -12.76
N ASN A 268 -16.55 4.98 -13.60
CA ASN A 268 -17.15 3.84 -14.27
C ASN A 268 -16.57 3.61 -15.69
N ARG A 269 -15.63 4.44 -16.15
CA ARG A 269 -15.04 4.34 -17.49
C ARG A 269 -13.95 3.27 -17.57
N TRP A 270 -14.34 2.01 -17.47
CA TRP A 270 -13.43 0.87 -17.50
C TRP A 270 -12.96 0.52 -18.91
N VAL A 271 -11.64 0.37 -19.07
CA VAL A 271 -11.02 -0.11 -20.30
C VAL A 271 -10.11 -1.29 -20.00
N THR A 272 -10.31 -2.39 -20.72
CA THR A 272 -9.43 -3.56 -20.66
C THR A 272 -8.08 -3.25 -21.30
N SER A 273 -7.00 -3.50 -20.55
CA SER A 273 -5.63 -3.44 -21.02
C SER A 273 -5.40 -4.47 -22.14
N ILE A 274 -4.74 -4.03 -23.21
CA ILE A 274 -4.28 -4.91 -24.28
C ILE A 274 -2.94 -5.60 -23.95
N LEU A 275 -2.16 -5.06 -23.01
CA LEU A 275 -0.83 -5.61 -22.71
C LEU A 275 -0.95 -6.94 -21.94
N PRO A 276 -0.32 -8.01 -22.44
CA PRO A 276 -0.31 -9.31 -21.76
C PRO A 276 0.53 -9.24 -20.48
N HIS A 277 -0.02 -9.71 -19.36
CA HIS A 277 0.68 -9.79 -18.10
C HIS A 277 0.19 -10.97 -17.23
N MET A 278 1.08 -11.90 -16.89
CA MET A 278 0.72 -13.11 -16.12
C MET A 278 0.25 -12.79 -14.69
N GLY A 279 0.84 -11.77 -14.06
CA GLY A 279 0.47 -11.36 -12.71
C GLY A 279 -0.80 -10.51 -12.65
N GLU A 280 -1.23 -9.95 -13.78
CA GLU A 280 -2.37 -9.02 -13.88
C GLU A 280 -3.22 -9.39 -15.11
N PRO A 281 -3.75 -10.62 -15.16
CA PRO A 281 -4.57 -11.08 -16.28
C PRO A 281 -5.89 -10.30 -16.33
N LEU A 282 -6.41 -10.10 -17.53
CA LEU A 282 -7.67 -9.37 -17.78
C LEU A 282 -7.72 -8.01 -17.07
N LYS A 283 -6.57 -7.33 -16.97
CA LYS A 283 -6.46 -6.05 -16.28
C LYS A 283 -7.37 -5.01 -16.92
N GLU A 284 -8.14 -4.33 -16.10
CA GLU A 284 -8.97 -3.19 -16.49
C GLU A 284 -8.59 -1.97 -15.68
N VAL A 285 -8.70 -0.81 -16.31
CA VAL A 285 -8.26 0.47 -15.73
C VAL A 285 -9.36 1.50 -15.94
N SER A 286 -9.56 2.37 -14.95
CA SER A 286 -10.51 3.48 -15.00
C SER A 286 -9.83 4.75 -14.48
N CYS A 287 -9.88 5.86 -15.22
CA CYS A 287 -9.27 7.12 -14.80
C CYS A 287 -10.26 7.95 -13.96
N LEU A 288 -9.88 8.27 -12.72
CA LEU A 288 -10.73 8.94 -11.73
C LEU A 288 -10.68 10.46 -11.83
N THR A 289 -9.67 10.99 -12.52
CA THR A 289 -9.33 12.41 -12.57
C THR A 289 -9.61 13.05 -13.94
N ASP A 290 -10.27 12.32 -14.85
CA ASP A 290 -10.72 12.86 -16.14
C ASP A 290 -11.99 13.72 -15.96
N TRP A 291 -11.91 15.00 -16.34
CA TRP A 291 -13.05 15.93 -16.32
C TRP A 291 -13.86 15.99 -17.61
N GLY A 292 -13.52 15.20 -18.62
CA GLY A 292 -14.27 15.10 -19.88
C GLY A 292 -13.71 15.95 -21.03
N ASP A 293 -12.84 16.92 -20.75
CA ASP A 293 -12.09 17.74 -21.71
C ASP A 293 -10.57 17.47 -21.69
N ASP A 294 -10.10 16.59 -20.80
CA ASP A 294 -8.69 16.22 -20.67
C ASP A 294 -8.10 15.60 -21.95
N ASP A 295 -6.79 15.80 -22.10
CA ASP A 295 -5.97 15.19 -23.13
C ASP A 295 -6.03 13.66 -23.06
N VAL A 296 -6.68 13.07 -24.05
CA VAL A 296 -6.91 11.63 -24.14
C VAL A 296 -5.62 10.85 -24.35
N ASP A 297 -4.62 11.43 -25.03
CA ASP A 297 -3.33 10.77 -25.24
C ASP A 297 -2.59 10.58 -23.90
N ARG A 298 -2.61 11.60 -23.04
CA ARG A 298 -2.10 11.53 -21.66
C ARG A 298 -2.84 10.47 -20.85
N ILE A 299 -4.17 10.48 -20.85
CA ILE A 299 -5.00 9.54 -20.09
C ILE A 299 -4.75 8.10 -20.55
N ALA A 300 -4.78 7.84 -21.85
CA ALA A 300 -4.51 6.52 -22.42
C ALA A 300 -3.08 6.03 -22.09
N GLY A 301 -2.10 6.94 -22.07
CA GLY A 301 -0.73 6.65 -21.63
C GLY A 301 -0.64 6.20 -20.18
N GLY A 302 -1.34 6.88 -19.28
CA GLY A 302 -1.45 6.50 -17.87
C GLY A 302 -2.17 5.15 -17.70
N MET A 303 -3.28 4.94 -18.41
CA MET A 303 -4.02 3.67 -18.37
C MET A 303 -3.19 2.48 -18.87
N LEU A 304 -2.46 2.64 -19.98
CA LEU A 304 -1.57 1.62 -20.53
C LEU A 304 -0.46 1.23 -19.55
N SER A 305 -0.05 2.17 -18.71
CA SER A 305 1.07 2.04 -17.78
C SER A 305 0.66 1.58 -16.37
N ALA A 306 -0.65 1.46 -16.12
CA ALA A 306 -1.22 1.14 -14.82
C ALA A 306 -0.87 -0.26 -14.34
N SER A 307 -0.44 -0.38 -13.09
CA SER A 307 -0.09 -1.66 -12.47
C SER A 307 -0.10 -1.54 -10.94
N LEU A 308 -0.61 -2.58 -10.27
CA LEU A 308 -0.47 -2.78 -8.81
C LEU A 308 0.61 -3.82 -8.49
N HIS A 309 1.13 -4.51 -9.51
CA HIS A 309 2.13 -5.56 -9.35
C HIS A 309 3.34 -5.19 -8.46
N PRO A 310 3.95 -3.98 -8.53
CA PRO A 310 5.09 -3.63 -7.69
C PRO A 310 4.78 -3.73 -6.20
N ILE A 311 3.68 -3.13 -5.74
CA ILE A 311 3.29 -3.15 -4.34
C ILE A 311 2.77 -4.53 -3.91
N ASP A 312 2.02 -5.21 -4.79
CA ASP A 312 1.59 -6.60 -4.59
C ASP A 312 2.78 -7.54 -4.36
N ARG A 313 3.84 -7.37 -5.15
CA ARG A 313 5.07 -8.16 -5.04
C ARG A 313 5.76 -7.90 -3.71
N PHE A 314 5.82 -6.64 -3.28
CA PHE A 314 6.39 -6.28 -1.97
C PHE A 314 5.60 -6.94 -0.83
N PHE A 315 4.27 -6.78 -0.80
CA PHE A 315 3.41 -7.41 0.20
C PHE A 315 3.52 -8.95 0.19
N MET A 316 3.55 -9.57 -0.99
CA MET A 316 3.76 -11.01 -1.12
C MET A 316 5.10 -11.44 -0.50
N LEU A 317 6.19 -10.72 -0.76
CA LEU A 317 7.51 -11.04 -0.22
C LEU A 317 7.58 -10.80 1.29
N LEU A 318 6.97 -9.72 1.78
CA LEU A 318 6.85 -9.42 3.19
C LEU A 318 6.17 -10.59 3.92
N ARG A 319 5.00 -11.04 3.45
CA ARG A 319 4.26 -12.18 4.03
C ARG A 319 5.06 -13.48 4.03
N ARG A 320 5.80 -13.77 2.95
CA ARG A 320 6.57 -15.01 2.81
C ARG A 320 7.87 -15.03 3.62
N ARG A 321 8.44 -13.86 3.93
CA ARG A 321 9.74 -13.75 4.61
C ARG A 321 9.62 -13.37 6.08
N VAL A 322 8.51 -12.73 6.45
CA VAL A 322 8.21 -12.32 7.82
C VAL A 322 7.06 -13.16 8.35
N SER A 323 7.39 -14.25 9.08
CA SER A 323 6.40 -15.17 9.65
C SER A 323 5.38 -14.50 10.57
N LEU A 324 5.74 -13.35 11.15
CA LEU A 324 4.86 -12.54 11.99
C LEU A 324 3.64 -11.99 11.22
N LEU A 325 3.79 -11.82 9.89
CA LEU A 325 2.83 -11.20 8.98
C LEU A 325 2.28 -12.21 7.97
N GLU A 326 2.53 -13.51 8.21
CA GLU A 326 1.98 -14.58 7.39
C GLU A 326 0.46 -14.63 7.56
N ARG A 327 -0.25 -14.92 6.46
CA ARG A 327 -1.71 -15.06 6.55
C ARG A 327 -2.07 -16.32 7.34
N PRO A 328 -3.16 -16.30 8.10
CA PRO A 328 -3.60 -17.46 8.85
C PRO A 328 -4.13 -18.51 7.86
N ILE A 329 -3.90 -19.78 8.16
CA ILE A 329 -4.59 -20.86 7.47
C ILE A 329 -5.95 -21.03 8.15
N ALA A 330 -7.04 -20.82 7.42
CA ALA A 330 -8.38 -21.08 7.94
C ALA A 330 -8.52 -22.59 8.25
N SER A 331 -8.71 -22.95 9.51
CA SER A 331 -9.04 -24.34 9.90
C SER A 331 -10.56 -24.50 9.96
N ALA A 332 -11.10 -25.48 9.23
CA ALA A 332 -12.54 -25.73 9.10
C ALA A 332 -13.23 -26.20 10.40
N SER A 333 -12.50 -26.43 11.48
CA SER A 333 -12.99 -27.07 12.71
C SER A 333 -13.11 -26.15 13.93
N SER A 334 -12.98 -24.83 13.76
CA SER A 334 -13.13 -23.86 14.86
C SER A 334 -14.17 -22.81 14.48
N GLY A 335 -15.37 -22.87 15.08
CA GLY A 335 -16.52 -22.03 14.75
C GLY A 335 -16.16 -20.54 14.63
N HIS A 336 -15.88 -20.11 13.39
CA HIS A 336 -15.36 -18.79 13.01
C HIS A 336 -14.15 -18.26 13.83
N ARG A 337 -13.39 -19.15 14.50
CA ARG A 337 -12.31 -18.76 15.42
C ARG A 337 -10.96 -19.29 14.96
N THR A 338 -10.36 -18.61 14.00
CA THR A 338 -9.01 -18.94 13.53
C THR A 338 -8.00 -18.74 14.67
N TRP A 339 -7.27 -19.79 15.06
CA TRP A 339 -6.17 -19.68 16.03
C TRP A 339 -4.88 -19.37 15.27
N TYR A 340 -4.34 -18.17 15.45
CA TYR A 340 -3.22 -17.67 14.64
C TYR A 340 -1.88 -18.04 15.32
N GLY A 341 -1.34 -19.24 15.07
CA GLY A 341 -0.14 -19.74 15.76
C GLY A 341 1.13 -18.87 15.67
N TYR A 342 1.21 -17.94 14.71
CA TYR A 342 2.38 -17.07 14.46
C TYR A 342 2.10 -15.56 14.46
N SER A 343 0.86 -15.11 14.68
CA SER A 343 0.52 -13.68 14.65
C SER A 343 1.26 -12.89 15.73
N ALA A 344 1.62 -11.65 15.41
CA ALA A 344 2.27 -10.76 16.36
C ALA A 344 1.40 -10.53 17.59
N TYR A 345 2.03 -10.66 18.76
CA TYR A 345 1.49 -10.15 20.01
C TYR A 345 1.73 -8.65 20.17
N ASN A 346 2.51 -8.00 19.28
CA ASN A 346 2.72 -6.55 19.36
C ASN A 346 2.78 -5.82 17.99
N PRO A 347 1.77 -4.97 17.66
CA PRO A 347 1.75 -4.12 16.46
C PRO A 347 2.96 -3.20 16.32
N GLU A 348 3.52 -2.68 17.41
CA GLU A 348 4.73 -1.84 17.38
C GLU A 348 5.92 -2.62 16.79
N ILE A 349 6.08 -3.88 17.21
CA ILE A 349 7.13 -4.75 16.69
C ILE A 349 6.88 -5.07 15.21
N ALA A 350 5.61 -5.27 14.83
CA ALA A 350 5.25 -5.48 13.43
C ALA A 350 5.57 -4.25 12.56
N GLN A 351 5.22 -3.04 13.00
CA GLN A 351 5.60 -1.78 12.33
C GLN A 351 7.11 -1.69 12.12
N LYS A 352 7.89 -1.94 13.17
CA LYS A 352 9.36 -1.91 13.10
C LYS A 352 9.92 -2.93 12.11
N ILE A 353 9.35 -4.14 12.08
CA ILE A 353 9.78 -5.19 11.14
C ILE A 353 9.37 -4.84 9.70
N MET A 354 8.18 -4.28 9.48
CA MET A 354 7.76 -3.79 8.16
C MET A 354 8.71 -2.72 7.62
N GLY A 355 9.06 -1.73 8.46
CA GLY A 355 10.03 -0.69 8.13
C GLY A 355 11.42 -1.26 7.83
N LEU A 356 11.93 -2.18 8.66
CA LEU A 356 13.21 -2.86 8.41
C LEU A 356 13.18 -3.65 7.09
N PHE A 357 12.09 -4.37 6.83
CA PHE A 357 11.93 -5.13 5.59
C PHE A 357 11.89 -4.23 4.36
N ARG A 358 11.23 -3.06 4.42
CA ARG A 358 11.24 -2.04 3.36
C ARG A 358 12.67 -1.64 3.00
N VAL A 359 13.50 -1.33 3.99
CA VAL A 359 14.90 -0.92 3.77
C VAL A 359 15.70 -2.06 3.13
N ILE A 360 15.59 -3.29 3.66
CA ILE A 360 16.27 -4.47 3.09
C ILE A 360 15.81 -4.74 1.65
N TYR A 361 14.50 -4.66 1.40
CA TYR A 361 13.91 -4.84 0.08
C TYR A 361 14.45 -3.82 -0.93
N ASN A 362 14.48 -2.54 -0.56
CA ASN A 362 14.90 -1.46 -1.44
C ASN A 362 16.41 -1.47 -1.71
N TYR A 363 17.23 -1.75 -0.71
CA TYR A 363 18.68 -1.51 -0.79
C TYR A 363 19.53 -2.78 -0.88
N SER A 364 19.03 -3.94 -0.46
CA SER A 364 19.82 -5.18 -0.39
C SER A 364 19.29 -6.29 -1.30
N MET A 365 17.99 -6.35 -1.59
CA MET A 365 17.39 -7.42 -2.40
C MET A 365 17.46 -7.12 -3.90
N THR A 366 18.22 -7.92 -4.64
CA THR A 366 18.34 -7.78 -6.10
C THR A 366 17.23 -8.51 -6.86
N GLY A 367 16.81 -7.93 -7.98
CA GLY A 367 15.94 -8.58 -8.95
C GLY A 367 16.69 -9.55 -9.86
N LYS A 368 15.99 -10.08 -10.87
CA LYS A 368 16.59 -10.94 -11.91
C LYS A 368 17.64 -10.22 -12.76
N ASP A 369 17.56 -8.89 -12.82
CA ASP A 369 18.48 -7.98 -13.48
C ASP A 369 19.72 -7.64 -12.62
N GLY A 370 19.86 -8.24 -11.43
CA GLY A 370 20.97 -7.96 -10.52
C GLY A 370 20.89 -6.59 -9.83
N ARG A 371 19.83 -5.82 -10.04
CA ARG A 371 19.66 -4.48 -9.46
C ARG A 371 18.64 -4.48 -8.33
N THR A 372 18.89 -3.68 -7.30
CA THR A 372 17.91 -3.39 -6.24
C THR A 372 16.93 -2.30 -6.69
N PRO A 373 15.76 -2.17 -6.06
CA PRO A 373 14.86 -1.06 -6.33
C PRO A 373 15.52 0.32 -6.18
N ALA A 374 16.35 0.52 -5.14
CA ALA A 374 17.10 1.75 -4.94
C ALA A 374 18.07 2.05 -6.09
N MET A 375 18.69 1.01 -6.68
CA MET A 375 19.55 1.17 -7.85
C MET A 375 18.77 1.59 -9.10
N ARG A 376 17.57 1.04 -9.30
CA ARG A 376 16.73 1.43 -10.45
C ARG A 376 16.21 2.86 -10.31
N LEU A 377 15.91 3.30 -9.08
CA LEU A 377 15.43 4.66 -8.81
C LEU A 377 16.55 5.71 -8.80
N GLY A 378 17.81 5.31 -8.59
CA GLY A 378 18.97 6.22 -8.55
C GLY A 378 19.40 6.67 -7.15
N LEU A 379 19.00 5.92 -6.10
CA LEU A 379 19.36 6.16 -4.70
C LEU A 379 20.59 5.36 -4.23
N ALA A 380 21.01 4.35 -5.00
CA ALA A 380 22.18 3.54 -4.70
C ALA A 380 22.88 3.11 -5.99
N GLU A 381 24.21 2.93 -5.94
CA GLU A 381 25.00 2.45 -7.10
C GLU A 381 25.20 0.93 -7.08
N LYS A 382 25.09 0.32 -5.90
CA LYS A 382 25.29 -1.12 -5.67
C LYS A 382 24.35 -1.64 -4.59
N PRO A 383 24.10 -2.96 -4.51
CA PRO A 383 23.39 -3.55 -3.39
C PRO A 383 24.15 -3.27 -2.08
N ILE A 384 23.42 -2.78 -1.08
CA ILE A 384 23.97 -2.42 0.22
C ILE A 384 23.87 -3.62 1.17
N PRO A 385 24.98 -4.09 1.75
CA PRO A 385 24.96 -5.21 2.69
C PRO A 385 24.30 -4.80 4.02
N HIS A 386 23.65 -5.74 4.70
CA HIS A 386 22.95 -5.46 5.97
C HIS A 386 23.86 -4.84 7.03
N LYS A 387 25.14 -5.22 7.07
CA LYS A 387 26.12 -4.66 8.00
C LYS A 387 26.29 -3.15 7.81
N GLU A 388 26.35 -2.67 6.57
CA GLU A 388 26.49 -1.22 6.29
C GLU A 388 25.26 -0.43 6.77
N ILE A 389 24.06 -1.02 6.67
CA ILE A 389 22.83 -0.41 7.18
C ILE A 389 22.86 -0.35 8.72
N LEU A 390 23.35 -1.41 9.37
CA LEU A 390 23.39 -1.49 10.83
C LEU A 390 24.49 -0.60 11.45
N ASP A 391 25.63 -0.49 10.77
CA ASP A 391 26.78 0.31 11.20
C ASP A 391 26.64 1.80 10.81
N PHE A 392 25.49 2.21 10.25
CA PHE A 392 25.22 3.58 9.82
C PHE A 392 25.15 4.54 11.02
N VAL A 393 26.09 5.49 11.09
CA VAL A 393 26.22 6.45 12.21
C VAL A 393 25.51 7.76 11.91
#